data_AF-A0AA95KZV5-F1
#
_entry.id   AF-A0AA95KZV5-F1
#
_cell.length_a   1.000
_cell.length_b   1.000
_cell.length_c   1.000
_cell.angle_alpha   90.00
_cell.angle_beta   90.00
_cell.angle_gamma   90.00
#
_symmetry.space_group_name_H-M   'P 1'
#
loop_
_entity.id
_entity.type
_entity.pdbx_description
1 polymer ?
#
loop_
_entity_poly.entity_id
_entity_poly.type
_entity_poly.pdbx_seq_one_letter_code
_entity_poly.pdbx_strand_id
1 'polypeptide(L)'
;MMKRKLLFYGTSTILLLTVLIAMDRYKLYKEEKPPVPIVTVNGQEIPQILGQYDWHGTKTEKMDPLKAMAGMNPSKVKERETLEVSFPPEIEPDSILISQIITLPGMEKKIVKGTSIPIPKNPYMERTYFKIKAIWRKEFSTYYVKLDIEELPPLYDFLSKDPEKLAVLAIVPRGESEKFDIPEEVKEKLDSFQISDNMEELKKTHYPELRIYTAPIYLIFNTEFLQQTVEDKESLIRILTHGDRQ
;
A
#
# COMPACT_ATOMS: atom_id res chain seq x y z
N MET A 1 -74.87 11.72 -8.16
CA MET A 1 -73.79 12.03 -9.12
C MET A 1 -72.57 12.74 -8.50
N MET A 2 -72.75 13.70 -7.57
CA MET A 2 -71.64 14.46 -6.95
C MET A 2 -70.58 13.60 -6.22
N LYS A 3 -71.00 12.59 -5.44
CA LYS A 3 -70.07 11.72 -4.69
C LYS A 3 -69.12 10.90 -5.56
N ARG A 4 -69.57 10.44 -6.74
CA ARG A 4 -68.73 9.70 -7.72
C ARG A 4 -67.69 10.61 -8.36
N LYS A 5 -68.06 11.85 -8.71
CA LYS A 5 -67.12 12.84 -9.25
C LYS A 5 -66.06 13.22 -8.21
N LEU A 6 -66.47 13.46 -6.96
CA LEU A 6 -65.55 13.77 -5.87
C LEU A 6 -64.56 12.61 -5.58
N LEU A 7 -65.04 11.37 -5.62
CA LEU A 7 -64.20 10.16 -5.52
C LEU A 7 -63.21 10.06 -6.69
N PHE A 8 -63.65 10.30 -7.93
CA PHE A 8 -62.78 10.31 -9.11
C PHE A 8 -61.70 11.38 -9.00
N TYR A 9 -62.04 12.62 -8.63
CA TYR A 9 -61.06 13.69 -8.43
C TYR A 9 -60.09 13.36 -7.30
N GLY A 10 -60.56 12.83 -6.16
CA GLY A 10 -59.71 12.40 -5.06
C GLY A 10 -58.72 11.29 -5.46
N THR A 11 -59.18 10.27 -6.19
CA THR A 11 -58.30 9.21 -6.70
C THR A 11 -57.29 9.71 -7.72
N SER A 12 -57.68 10.63 -8.61
CA SER A 12 -56.76 11.23 -9.58
C SER A 12 -55.71 12.10 -8.89
N THR A 13 -56.06 12.85 -7.84
CA THR A 13 -55.09 13.64 -7.06
C THR A 13 -54.10 12.74 -6.32
N ILE A 14 -54.56 11.64 -5.70
CA ILE A 14 -53.65 10.69 -5.03
C ILE A 14 -52.70 10.05 -6.05
N LEU A 15 -53.21 9.64 -7.21
CA LEU A 15 -52.39 9.06 -8.27
C LEU A 15 -51.34 10.06 -8.78
N LEU A 16 -51.75 11.31 -9.04
CA LEU A 16 -50.83 12.37 -9.45
C LEU A 16 -49.76 12.66 -8.39
N LEU A 17 -50.14 12.68 -7.10
CA LEU A 17 -49.21 12.85 -5.99
C LEU A 17 -48.21 11.69 -5.90
N THR A 18 -48.66 10.44 -6.04
CA THR A 18 -47.76 9.27 -6.05
C THR A 18 -46.76 9.30 -7.21
N VAL A 19 -47.20 9.77 -8.39
CA VAL A 19 -46.32 9.94 -9.56
C VAL A 19 -45.28 11.03 -9.29
N LEU A 20 -45.69 12.17 -8.73
CA LEU A 20 -44.74 13.25 -8.39
C LEU A 20 -43.71 12.79 -7.35
N ILE A 21 -44.12 12.08 -6.30
CA ILE A 21 -43.19 11.52 -5.30
C ILE A 21 -42.24 10.51 -5.95
N ALA A 22 -42.73 9.66 -6.85
CA ALA A 22 -41.90 8.69 -7.57
C ALA A 22 -40.88 9.39 -8.49
N MET A 23 -41.30 10.47 -9.19
CA MET A 23 -40.41 11.28 -10.02
C MET A 23 -39.34 11.98 -9.20
N ASP A 24 -39.71 12.53 -8.04
CA ASP A 24 -38.77 13.22 -7.16
C ASP A 24 -37.73 12.25 -6.58
N ARG A 25 -38.17 11.07 -6.12
CA ARG A 25 -37.26 10.00 -5.69
C ARG A 25 -36.36 9.50 -6.82
N TYR A 26 -36.89 9.35 -8.03
CA TYR A 26 -36.10 8.94 -9.18
C TYR A 26 -35.04 9.98 -9.56
N LYS A 27 -35.36 11.27 -9.41
CA LYS A 27 -34.40 12.35 -9.61
C LYS A 27 -33.31 12.34 -8.55
N LEU A 28 -33.68 12.21 -7.27
CA LEU A 28 -32.73 12.09 -6.16
C LEU A 28 -31.78 10.89 -6.36
N TYR A 29 -32.32 9.73 -6.72
CA TYR A 29 -31.54 8.53 -7.03
C TYR A 29 -30.49 8.75 -8.13
N LYS A 30 -30.80 9.56 -9.15
CA LYS A 30 -29.84 9.89 -10.21
C LYS A 30 -28.76 10.90 -9.80
N GLU A 31 -29.07 11.74 -8.82
CA GLU A 31 -28.16 12.75 -8.28
C GLU A 31 -27.24 12.18 -7.19
N GLU A 32 -27.59 11.02 -6.62
CA GLU A 32 -26.74 10.29 -5.67
C GLU A 32 -25.38 9.96 -6.31
N LYS A 33 -24.31 10.23 -5.55
CA LYS A 33 -22.94 9.90 -5.94
C LYS A 33 -22.62 8.47 -5.53
N PRO A 34 -21.67 7.82 -6.22
CA PRO A 34 -21.21 6.49 -5.82
C PRO A 34 -20.61 6.49 -4.40
N PRO A 35 -20.66 5.36 -3.68
CA PRO A 35 -20.13 5.23 -2.32
C PRO A 35 -18.63 5.58 -2.28
N VAL A 36 -18.21 6.40 -1.33
CA VAL A 36 -16.80 6.79 -1.18
C VAL A 36 -16.07 5.74 -0.33
N PRO A 37 -14.93 5.19 -0.77
CA PRO A 37 -14.16 4.25 0.03
C PRO A 37 -13.39 4.98 1.12
N ILE A 38 -13.08 4.29 2.21
CA ILE A 38 -12.02 4.66 3.13
C ILE A 38 -10.75 3.97 2.64
N VAL A 39 -9.71 4.77 2.38
CA VAL A 39 -8.39 4.27 1.98
C VAL A 39 -7.44 4.48 3.14
N THR A 40 -6.73 3.44 3.54
CA THR A 40 -5.77 3.52 4.65
C THR A 40 -4.41 2.96 4.26
N VAL A 41 -3.36 3.45 4.90
CA VAL A 41 -2.04 2.82 4.93
C VAL A 41 -1.63 2.70 6.38
N ASN A 42 -1.42 1.48 6.88
CA ASN A 42 -1.08 1.21 8.28
C ASN A 42 -2.05 1.87 9.29
N GLY A 43 -3.35 1.89 8.97
CA GLY A 43 -4.40 2.52 9.78
C GLY A 43 -4.53 4.04 9.64
N GLN A 44 -3.62 4.71 8.94
CA GLN A 44 -3.74 6.14 8.64
C GLN A 44 -4.62 6.34 7.40
N GLU A 45 -5.65 7.19 7.49
CA GLU A 45 -6.50 7.53 6.35
C GLU A 45 -5.74 8.36 5.31
N ILE A 46 -5.87 7.93 4.05
CA ILE A 46 -5.24 8.53 2.89
C ILE A 46 -6.30 9.22 2.05
N PRO A 47 -6.12 10.51 1.71
CA PRO A 47 -7.01 11.21 0.80
C PRO A 47 -7.12 10.50 -0.56
N GLN A 48 -8.28 10.64 -1.16
CA GLN A 48 -8.70 10.02 -2.40
C GLN A 48 -9.60 10.98 -3.17
N ILE A 49 -9.56 10.91 -4.50
CA ILE A 49 -10.44 11.69 -5.36
C ILE A 49 -11.29 10.79 -6.24
N LEU A 50 -12.59 11.08 -6.35
CA LEU A 50 -13.50 10.40 -7.26
C LEU A 50 -13.11 10.69 -8.71
N GLY A 51 -12.93 9.61 -9.48
CA GLY A 51 -12.68 9.63 -10.91
C GLY A 51 -13.94 9.36 -11.72
N GLN A 52 -13.77 8.58 -12.79
CA GLN A 52 -14.87 8.15 -13.65
C GLN A 52 -15.81 7.18 -12.93
N TYR A 53 -17.11 7.32 -13.16
CA TYR A 53 -18.14 6.40 -12.69
C TYR A 53 -19.30 6.27 -13.67
N ASP A 54 -20.00 5.16 -13.55
CA ASP A 54 -21.33 4.88 -14.08
C ASP A 54 -22.18 4.43 -12.90
N TRP A 55 -23.03 5.32 -12.40
CA TRP A 55 -23.76 5.15 -11.15
C TRP A 55 -25.18 5.68 -11.31
N HIS A 56 -26.18 4.83 -11.07
CA HIS A 56 -27.60 5.15 -11.10
C HIS A 56 -28.06 5.81 -12.42
N GLY A 57 -27.40 5.44 -13.52
CA GLY A 57 -27.65 5.97 -14.86
C GLY A 57 -26.98 7.32 -15.16
N THR A 58 -26.22 7.86 -14.20
CA THR A 58 -25.33 9.01 -14.39
C THR A 58 -23.93 8.51 -14.72
N LYS A 59 -23.41 8.95 -15.87
CA LYS A 59 -22.10 8.57 -16.38
C LYS A 59 -21.21 9.78 -16.55
N THR A 60 -20.00 9.71 -16.00
CA THR A 60 -19.00 10.76 -16.17
C THR A 60 -18.01 10.43 -17.28
N GLU A 61 -17.48 11.47 -17.90
CA GLU A 61 -16.43 11.35 -18.90
C GLU A 61 -15.13 10.82 -18.29
N LYS A 62 -14.34 10.15 -19.13
CA LYS A 62 -13.04 9.63 -18.71
C LYS A 62 -12.07 10.79 -18.55
N MET A 63 -11.64 11.04 -17.31
CA MET A 63 -10.58 12.00 -16.99
C MET A 63 -9.21 11.30 -16.94
N ASP A 64 -8.16 12.02 -17.36
CA ASP A 64 -6.79 11.58 -17.13
C ASP A 64 -6.50 11.52 -15.61
N PRO A 65 -6.05 10.37 -15.07
CA PRO A 65 -5.84 10.22 -13.63
C PRO A 65 -4.84 11.22 -13.04
N LEU A 66 -3.78 11.56 -13.77
CA LEU A 66 -2.74 12.46 -13.27
C LEU A 66 -3.25 13.90 -13.23
N LYS A 67 -4.02 14.32 -14.24
CA LYS A 67 -4.72 15.61 -14.21
C LYS A 67 -5.74 15.69 -13.07
N ALA A 68 -6.49 14.61 -12.82
CA ALA A 68 -7.45 14.56 -11.71
C ALA A 68 -6.77 14.79 -10.35
N MET A 69 -5.54 14.29 -10.17
CA MET A 69 -4.77 14.40 -8.93
C MET A 69 -3.80 15.60 -8.89
N ALA A 70 -3.80 16.49 -9.88
CA ALA A 70 -2.79 17.55 -9.99
C ALA A 70 -2.79 18.51 -8.78
N GLY A 71 -3.97 18.85 -8.25
CA GLY A 71 -4.14 19.70 -7.06
C GLY A 71 -4.15 18.94 -5.72
N MET A 72 -3.95 17.61 -5.75
CA MET A 72 -4.00 16.77 -4.56
C MET A 72 -2.64 16.72 -3.87
N ASN A 73 -2.61 16.99 -2.57
CA ASN A 73 -1.41 16.79 -1.77
C ASN A 73 -1.18 15.29 -1.54
N PRO A 74 0.02 14.77 -1.84
CA PRO A 74 0.35 13.39 -1.55
C PRO A 74 0.41 13.16 -0.04
N SER A 75 -0.01 11.98 0.40
CA SER A 75 0.29 11.50 1.75
C SER A 75 1.64 10.80 1.76
N LYS A 76 2.42 11.00 2.83
CA LYS A 76 3.69 10.32 3.03
C LYS A 76 3.47 8.93 3.58
N VAL A 77 4.16 7.95 3.00
CA VAL A 77 4.04 6.52 3.32
C VAL A 77 5.39 5.85 3.17
N LYS A 78 5.59 4.70 3.82
CA LYS A 78 6.83 3.93 3.67
C LYS A 78 6.69 2.87 2.60
N GLU A 79 7.81 2.45 2.01
CA GLU A 79 7.82 1.30 1.12
C GLU A 79 7.34 0.04 1.84
N ARG A 80 6.74 -0.90 1.08
CA ARG A 80 6.22 -2.19 1.58
C ARG A 80 5.06 -2.12 2.57
N GLU A 81 4.67 -0.95 3.05
CA GLU A 81 3.39 -0.79 3.75
C GLU A 81 2.23 -1.15 2.82
N THR A 82 1.09 -1.50 3.41
CA THR A 82 -0.07 -1.97 2.64
C THR A 82 -1.10 -0.85 2.52
N LEU A 83 -1.50 -0.54 1.29
CA LEU A 83 -2.68 0.26 1.01
C LEU A 83 -3.91 -0.64 1.08
N GLU A 84 -4.86 -0.27 1.92
CA GLU A 84 -6.12 -0.96 2.13
C GLU A 84 -7.29 -0.08 1.71
N VAL A 85 -8.34 -0.72 1.21
CA VAL A 85 -9.54 -0.08 0.69
C VAL A 85 -10.73 -0.79 1.30
N SER A 86 -11.58 -0.03 1.97
CA SER A 86 -12.86 -0.49 2.48
C SER A 86 -13.99 0.40 1.97
N PHE A 87 -15.17 -0.18 1.79
CA PHE A 87 -16.39 0.55 1.47
C PHE A 87 -17.36 0.46 2.63
N PRO A 88 -18.34 1.39 2.74
CA PRO A 88 -19.40 1.28 3.72
C PRO A 88 -20.10 -0.09 3.64
N PRO A 89 -20.31 -0.78 4.76
CA PRO A 89 -20.82 -2.15 4.78
C PRO A 89 -22.24 -2.27 4.17
N GLU A 90 -23.00 -1.17 4.14
CA GLU A 90 -24.33 -1.13 3.54
C GLU A 90 -24.31 -1.17 2.00
N ILE A 91 -23.20 -0.77 1.37
CA ILE A 91 -23.07 -0.65 -0.09
C ILE A 91 -21.70 -1.17 -0.56
N GLU A 92 -21.37 -2.40 -0.18
CA GLU A 92 -20.12 -3.03 -0.63
C GLU A 92 -20.15 -3.39 -2.13
N PRO A 93 -19.03 -3.17 -2.84
CA PRO A 93 -18.91 -3.59 -4.24
C PRO A 93 -18.73 -5.10 -4.38
N ASP A 94 -19.23 -5.66 -5.48
CA ASP A 94 -19.02 -7.07 -5.84
C ASP A 94 -17.55 -7.37 -6.12
N SER A 95 -16.78 -6.36 -6.56
CA SER A 95 -15.34 -6.49 -6.72
C SER A 95 -14.61 -5.15 -6.67
N ILE A 96 -13.38 -5.21 -6.18
CA ILE A 96 -12.44 -4.09 -6.14
C ILE A 96 -11.20 -4.49 -6.93
N LEU A 97 -10.75 -3.59 -7.81
CA LEU A 97 -9.51 -3.69 -8.56
C LEU A 97 -8.62 -2.51 -8.21
N ILE A 98 -7.43 -2.79 -7.71
CA ILE A 98 -6.43 -1.76 -7.38
C ILE A 98 -5.28 -1.90 -8.38
N SER A 99 -4.91 -0.81 -9.03
CA SER A 99 -3.88 -0.80 -10.08
C SER A 99 -2.96 0.40 -9.96
N GLN A 100 -1.66 0.19 -10.24
CA GLN A 100 -0.70 1.28 -10.37
C GLN A 100 -0.92 2.05 -11.67
N ILE A 101 -0.86 3.38 -11.61
CA ILE A 101 -1.06 4.25 -12.78
C ILE A 101 0.25 4.44 -13.55
N ILE A 102 1.36 4.67 -12.84
CA ILE A 102 2.70 4.86 -13.40
C ILE A 102 3.63 3.80 -12.82
N THR A 103 4.50 3.27 -13.67
CA THR A 103 5.68 2.47 -13.29
C THR A 103 6.89 2.96 -14.08
N LEU A 104 8.09 2.59 -13.62
CA LEU A 104 9.32 2.86 -14.38
C LEU A 104 9.31 2.14 -15.74
N PRO A 105 10.02 2.67 -16.75
CA PRO A 105 10.22 1.98 -18.01
C PRO A 105 10.77 0.56 -17.79
N GLY A 106 10.12 -0.44 -18.39
CA GLY A 106 10.50 -1.85 -18.24
C GLY A 106 9.90 -2.57 -17.03
N MET A 107 9.17 -1.87 -16.13
CA MET A 107 8.42 -2.50 -15.05
C MET A 107 6.94 -2.66 -15.37
N GLU A 108 6.39 -3.83 -15.05
CA GLU A 108 4.96 -4.11 -15.20
C GLU A 108 4.13 -3.38 -14.14
N LYS A 109 2.97 -2.87 -14.55
CA LYS A 109 2.01 -2.27 -13.62
C LYS A 109 1.39 -3.36 -12.76
N LYS A 110 1.52 -3.21 -11.44
CA LYS A 110 0.84 -4.12 -10.51
C LYS A 110 -0.66 -3.87 -10.52
N ILE A 111 -1.43 -4.95 -10.66
CA ILE A 111 -2.89 -4.96 -10.58
C ILE A 111 -3.29 -6.08 -9.63
N VAL A 112 -4.12 -5.77 -8.64
CA VAL A 112 -4.66 -6.72 -7.67
C VAL A 112 -6.18 -6.66 -7.69
N LYS A 113 -6.82 -7.83 -7.70
CA LYS A 113 -8.23 -7.97 -7.39
C LYS A 113 -8.37 -8.26 -5.90
N GLY A 114 -8.94 -7.33 -5.15
CA GLY A 114 -9.02 -7.40 -3.70
C GLY A 114 -9.06 -6.02 -3.07
N THR A 115 -9.01 -6.01 -1.74
CA THR A 115 -9.11 -4.81 -0.90
C THR A 115 -7.76 -4.21 -0.55
N SER A 116 -6.64 -4.84 -0.92
CA SER A 116 -5.32 -4.35 -0.55
C SER A 116 -4.25 -4.55 -1.62
N ILE A 117 -3.24 -3.69 -1.59
CA ILE A 117 -2.04 -3.78 -2.42
C ILE A 117 -0.84 -3.25 -1.64
N PRO A 118 0.33 -3.92 -1.67
CA PRO A 118 1.52 -3.38 -1.04
C PRO A 118 2.08 -2.22 -1.87
N ILE A 119 2.57 -1.20 -1.18
CA ILE A 119 3.30 -0.08 -1.74
C ILE A 119 4.62 -0.62 -2.31
N PRO A 120 4.92 -0.38 -3.59
CA PRO A 120 6.13 -0.92 -4.21
C PRO A 120 7.38 -0.34 -3.51
N LYS A 121 8.40 -1.19 -3.35
CA LYS A 121 9.76 -0.74 -3.05
C LYS A 121 10.39 -0.23 -4.34
N ASN A 122 10.79 1.04 -4.39
CA ASN A 122 11.46 1.59 -5.54
C ASN A 122 12.34 2.80 -5.18
N PRO A 123 13.68 2.67 -5.22
CA PRO A 123 14.60 3.74 -4.86
C PRO A 123 14.61 4.92 -5.84
N TYR A 124 13.95 4.80 -7.00
CA TYR A 124 13.91 5.84 -8.03
C TYR A 124 12.53 6.48 -8.22
N MET A 125 11.53 6.08 -7.43
CA MET A 125 10.18 6.66 -7.49
C MET A 125 9.80 7.22 -6.12
N GLU A 126 10.00 8.53 -5.94
CA GLU A 126 9.54 9.27 -4.76
C GLU A 126 8.00 9.35 -4.67
N ARG A 127 7.28 9.04 -5.75
CA ARG A 127 5.82 9.17 -5.81
C ARG A 127 5.18 7.99 -6.52
N THR A 128 4.11 7.47 -5.91
CA THR A 128 3.27 6.42 -6.50
C THR A 128 1.81 6.86 -6.60
N TYR A 129 1.12 6.27 -7.56
CA TYR A 129 -0.25 6.62 -7.92
C TYR A 129 -1.07 5.35 -8.09
N PHE A 130 -2.17 5.25 -7.37
CA PHE A 130 -3.08 4.11 -7.46
C PHE A 130 -4.43 4.53 -8.03
N LYS A 131 -5.00 3.63 -8.83
CA LYS A 131 -6.39 3.65 -9.26
C LYS A 131 -7.11 2.49 -8.61
N ILE A 132 -8.16 2.81 -7.86
CA ILE A 132 -9.10 1.87 -7.26
C ILE A 132 -10.34 1.88 -8.15
N LYS A 133 -10.81 0.71 -8.61
CA LYS A 133 -12.06 0.56 -9.33
C LYS A 133 -12.97 -0.37 -8.55
N ALA A 134 -14.11 0.15 -8.13
CA ALA A 134 -15.16 -0.61 -7.47
C ALA A 134 -16.30 -0.89 -8.46
N ILE A 135 -16.86 -2.10 -8.41
CA ILE A 135 -17.87 -2.57 -9.36
C ILE A 135 -19.07 -3.12 -8.59
N TRP A 136 -20.26 -2.62 -8.89
CA TRP A 136 -21.55 -3.09 -8.37
C TRP A 136 -22.41 -3.55 -9.54
N ARG A 137 -22.45 -4.85 -9.80
CA ARG A 137 -23.16 -5.49 -10.92
C ARG A 137 -22.82 -4.87 -12.28
N LYS A 138 -23.55 -3.83 -12.68
CA LYS A 138 -23.40 -3.10 -13.95
C LYS A 138 -22.84 -1.68 -13.77
N GLU A 139 -22.80 -1.20 -12.53
CA GLU A 139 -22.32 0.11 -12.14
C GLU A 139 -20.86 0.03 -11.69
N PHE A 140 -20.14 1.14 -11.77
CA PHE A 140 -18.77 1.21 -11.27
C PHE A 140 -18.42 2.63 -10.87
N SER A 141 -17.42 2.74 -10.00
CA SER A 141 -16.74 4.01 -9.75
C SER A 141 -15.24 3.78 -9.66
N THR A 142 -14.48 4.85 -9.88
CA THR A 142 -13.03 4.84 -9.77
C THR A 142 -12.59 5.91 -8.80
N TYR A 143 -11.57 5.61 -8.01
CA TYR A 143 -10.94 6.54 -7.09
C TYR A 143 -9.44 6.56 -7.35
N TYR A 144 -8.84 7.73 -7.19
CA TYR A 144 -7.41 7.93 -7.37
C TYR A 144 -6.76 8.35 -6.07
N VAL A 145 -5.59 7.77 -5.81
CA VAL A 145 -4.79 7.99 -4.61
C VAL A 145 -3.37 8.36 -5.04
N LYS A 146 -2.82 9.38 -4.37
CA LYS A 146 -1.49 9.92 -4.62
C LYS A 146 -0.67 9.84 -3.34
N LEU A 147 0.49 9.20 -3.42
CA LEU A 147 1.36 8.94 -2.27
C LEU A 147 2.79 9.37 -2.58
N ASP A 148 3.45 10.01 -1.63
CA ASP A 148 4.90 10.21 -1.65
C ASP A 148 5.53 9.12 -0.79
N ILE A 149 6.47 8.39 -1.37
CA ILE A 149 7.22 7.34 -0.70
C ILE A 149 8.36 8.02 0.05
N GLU A 150 8.37 7.90 1.37
CA GLU A 150 9.49 8.39 2.17
C GLU A 150 10.76 7.61 1.81
N GLU A 151 11.85 8.34 1.56
CA GLU A 151 13.18 7.74 1.46
C GLU A 151 13.47 7.03 2.77
N LEU A 152 13.43 5.70 2.73
CA LEU A 152 13.87 4.89 3.85
C LEU A 152 15.38 5.06 4.01
N PRO A 153 15.90 5.02 5.25
CA PRO A 153 17.33 5.08 5.44
C PRO A 153 18.01 3.93 4.68
N PRO A 154 19.26 4.14 4.21
CA PRO A 154 20.05 3.07 3.61
C PRO A 154 20.01 1.81 4.49
N LEU A 155 19.92 0.62 3.88
CA LEU A 155 19.89 -0.66 4.59
C LEU A 155 18.66 -0.91 5.49
N TYR A 156 17.56 -0.16 5.34
CA TYR A 156 16.32 -0.34 6.12
C TYR A 156 15.81 -1.79 6.20
N ASP A 157 15.98 -2.57 5.12
CA ASP A 157 15.58 -3.97 5.07
C ASP A 157 16.32 -4.85 6.10
N PHE A 158 17.51 -4.44 6.54
CA PHE A 158 18.35 -5.15 7.49
C PHE A 158 18.25 -4.60 8.91
N LEU A 159 17.53 -3.48 9.12
CA LEU A 159 17.30 -2.95 10.46
C LEU A 159 16.40 -3.89 11.26
N SER A 160 16.75 -4.05 12.54
CA SER A 160 15.95 -4.81 13.51
C SER A 160 14.53 -4.26 13.58
N LYS A 161 13.54 -5.14 13.68
CA LYS A 161 12.14 -4.79 13.93
C LYS A 161 11.81 -4.77 15.42
N ASP A 162 12.65 -5.38 16.23
CA ASP A 162 12.53 -5.42 17.69
C ASP A 162 13.57 -4.46 18.33
N PRO A 163 13.14 -3.44 19.10
CA PRO A 163 14.04 -2.49 19.74
C PRO A 163 14.97 -3.09 20.79
N GLU A 164 14.69 -4.29 21.31
CA GLU A 164 15.55 -4.97 22.28
C GLU A 164 16.56 -5.92 21.63
N LYS A 165 16.48 -6.10 20.31
CA LYS A 165 17.32 -7.05 19.57
C LYS A 165 18.07 -6.39 18.43
N LEU A 166 19.11 -7.08 17.98
CA LEU A 166 19.91 -6.71 16.83
C LEU A 166 19.57 -7.59 15.62
N ALA A 167 19.77 -7.06 14.43
CA ALA A 167 19.72 -7.81 13.19
C ALA A 167 21.13 -7.89 12.58
N VAL A 168 21.45 -9.00 11.92
CA VAL A 168 22.79 -9.23 11.37
C VAL A 168 22.71 -9.70 9.93
N LEU A 169 23.49 -9.05 9.06
CA LEU A 169 23.76 -9.51 7.70
C LEU A 169 25.22 -9.99 7.60
N ALA A 170 25.42 -11.28 7.41
CA ALA A 170 26.70 -11.90 7.12
C ALA A 170 26.92 -11.96 5.60
N ILE A 171 28.01 -11.38 5.13
CA ILE A 171 28.43 -11.44 3.72
C ILE A 171 29.72 -12.25 3.67
N VAL A 172 29.64 -13.39 2.98
CA VAL A 172 30.64 -14.45 3.09
C VAL A 172 31.16 -14.87 1.72
N PRO A 173 32.31 -15.56 1.63
CA PRO A 173 32.77 -16.15 0.39
C PRO A 173 31.73 -17.09 -0.23
N ARG A 174 31.66 -17.08 -1.56
CA ARG A 174 30.68 -17.87 -2.33
C ARG A 174 30.77 -19.36 -2.01
N GLY A 175 29.64 -19.97 -1.64
CA GLY A 175 29.56 -21.39 -1.30
C GLY A 175 30.11 -21.75 0.08
N GLU A 176 30.45 -20.78 0.94
CA GLU A 176 30.99 -21.04 2.27
C GLU A 176 30.03 -20.72 3.43
N SER A 177 28.75 -20.44 3.14
CA SER A 177 27.73 -20.02 4.11
C SER A 177 27.68 -20.85 5.39
N GLU A 178 27.75 -22.18 5.28
CA GLU A 178 27.69 -23.09 6.43
C GLU A 178 28.82 -22.87 7.45
N LYS A 179 30.02 -22.49 6.98
CA LYS A 179 31.18 -22.26 7.87
C LYS A 179 31.01 -21.01 8.73
N PHE A 180 30.34 -20.01 8.16
CA PHE A 180 30.17 -18.68 8.74
C PHE A 180 28.84 -18.53 9.48
N ASP A 181 28.02 -19.59 9.52
CA ASP A 181 26.81 -19.60 10.33
C ASP A 181 27.14 -19.61 11.82
N ILE A 182 26.31 -18.94 12.64
CA ILE A 182 26.52 -18.82 14.09
C ILE A 182 25.69 -19.87 14.86
N PRO A 183 26.07 -20.20 16.12
CA PRO A 183 25.29 -21.12 16.93
C PRO A 183 23.84 -20.65 17.14
N GLU A 184 22.90 -21.59 17.19
CA GLU A 184 21.46 -21.29 17.28
C GLU A 184 21.11 -20.48 18.54
N GLU A 185 21.76 -20.78 19.66
CA GLU A 185 21.65 -20.05 20.94
C GLU A 185 21.97 -18.55 20.82
N VAL A 186 22.80 -18.19 19.84
CA VAL A 186 23.14 -16.79 19.54
C VAL A 186 22.10 -16.19 18.59
N LYS A 187 21.60 -16.96 17.62
CA LYS A 187 20.54 -16.51 16.70
C LYS A 187 19.24 -16.18 17.42
N GLU A 188 18.85 -16.95 18.43
CA GLU A 188 17.62 -16.71 19.20
C GLU A 188 17.60 -15.33 19.89
N LYS A 189 18.78 -14.77 20.15
CA LYS A 189 18.96 -13.42 20.72
C LYS A 189 18.84 -12.31 19.68
N LEU A 190 18.89 -12.64 18.39
CA LEU A 190 18.76 -11.69 17.29
C LEU A 190 17.30 -11.59 16.84
N ASP A 191 16.96 -10.44 16.26
CA ASP A 191 15.72 -10.27 15.51
C ASP A 191 15.82 -11.02 14.17
N SER A 192 16.97 -10.92 13.51
CA SER A 192 17.24 -11.69 12.30
C SER A 192 18.73 -11.94 12.09
N PHE A 193 19.06 -13.07 11.46
CA PHE A 193 20.40 -13.41 10.98
C PHE A 193 20.30 -13.88 9.54
N GLN A 194 20.89 -13.13 8.62
CA GLN A 194 20.87 -13.42 7.18
C GLN A 194 22.30 -13.66 6.70
N ILE A 195 22.52 -14.74 5.96
CA ILE A 195 23.79 -15.00 5.28
C ILE A 195 23.59 -14.81 3.78
N SER A 196 24.48 -14.04 3.16
CA SER A 196 24.58 -13.90 1.71
C SER A 196 25.99 -14.20 1.25
N ASP A 197 26.11 -15.15 0.33
CA ASP A 197 27.38 -15.52 -0.30
C ASP A 197 27.52 -14.94 -1.73
N ASN A 198 26.55 -14.09 -2.12
CA ASN A 198 26.50 -13.43 -3.42
C ASN A 198 26.71 -11.91 -3.28
N MET A 199 27.97 -11.52 -3.08
CA MET A 199 28.37 -10.12 -2.94
C MET A 199 28.05 -9.27 -4.19
N GLU A 200 28.09 -9.85 -5.40
CA GLU A 200 27.80 -9.12 -6.63
C GLU A 200 26.33 -8.72 -6.72
N GLU A 201 25.40 -9.61 -6.36
CA GLU A 201 23.97 -9.34 -6.37
C GLU A 201 23.58 -8.27 -5.32
N LEU A 202 24.16 -8.34 -4.12
CA LEU A 202 23.96 -7.33 -3.07
C LEU A 202 24.39 -5.93 -3.51
N LYS A 203 25.58 -5.81 -4.13
CA LYS A 203 26.10 -4.53 -4.60
C LYS A 203 25.38 -3.99 -5.84
N LYS A 204 25.03 -4.87 -6.78
CA LYS A 204 24.51 -4.47 -8.09
C LYS A 204 23.02 -4.15 -8.07
N THR A 205 22.24 -4.81 -7.21
CA THR A 205 20.78 -4.77 -7.29
C THR A 205 20.14 -3.97 -6.15
N HIS A 206 20.78 -3.87 -4.97
CA HIS A 206 20.06 -3.40 -3.78
C HIS A 206 20.76 -2.36 -2.88
N TYR A 207 22.10 -2.36 -2.73
CA TYR A 207 22.77 -1.48 -1.74
C TYR A 207 24.18 -1.02 -2.15
N PRO A 208 24.32 -0.07 -3.11
CA PRO A 208 25.63 0.45 -3.53
C PRO A 208 26.41 1.17 -2.41
N GLU A 209 25.73 1.62 -1.36
CA GLU A 209 26.32 2.21 -0.15
C GLU A 209 27.10 1.22 0.72
N LEU A 210 26.92 -0.09 0.51
CA LEU A 210 27.70 -1.12 1.20
C LEU A 210 29.14 -1.06 0.72
N ARG A 211 29.98 -0.33 1.46
CA ARG A 211 31.44 -0.23 1.27
C ARG A 211 32.17 -1.50 1.72
N ILE A 212 31.78 -2.62 1.14
CA ILE A 212 32.35 -3.94 1.45
C ILE A 212 33.38 -4.26 0.38
N TYR A 213 34.62 -4.48 0.78
CA TYR A 213 35.70 -4.82 -0.15
C TYR A 213 36.29 -6.21 0.13
N THR A 214 35.86 -6.85 1.20
CA THR A 214 36.39 -8.11 1.74
C THR A 214 35.24 -8.97 2.27
N ALA A 215 35.46 -10.28 2.28
CA ALA A 215 34.59 -11.26 2.92
C ALA A 215 35.48 -12.24 3.73
N PRO A 216 35.05 -12.73 4.89
CA PRO A 216 33.74 -12.50 5.51
C PRO A 216 33.60 -11.12 6.14
N ILE A 217 32.38 -10.61 6.21
CA ILE A 217 32.02 -9.41 6.95
C ILE A 217 30.63 -9.59 7.56
N TYR A 218 30.42 -9.06 8.76
CA TYR A 218 29.15 -9.10 9.46
C TYR A 218 28.74 -7.68 9.80
N LEU A 219 27.57 -7.30 9.33
CA LEU A 219 26.97 -5.99 9.54
C LEU A 219 25.90 -6.14 10.62
N ILE A 220 26.03 -5.39 11.70
CA ILE A 220 25.17 -5.44 12.88
C ILE A 220 24.31 -4.19 12.91
N PHE A 221 22.99 -4.38 12.87
CA PHE A 221 22.01 -3.32 12.79
C PHE A 221 21.17 -3.26 14.06
N ASN A 222 20.90 -2.03 14.52
CA ASN A 222 19.83 -1.77 15.47
C ASN A 222 18.55 -1.39 14.70
N THR A 223 17.58 -0.77 15.36
CA THR A 223 16.30 -0.34 14.75
C THR A 223 16.43 0.88 13.84
N GLU A 224 17.54 1.63 13.90
CA GLU A 224 17.69 2.93 13.24
C GLU A 224 18.81 2.95 12.18
N PHE A 225 19.93 2.28 12.42
CA PHE A 225 21.11 2.32 11.55
C PHE A 225 22.03 1.09 11.72
N LEU A 226 23.04 0.99 10.84
CA LEU A 226 24.17 0.07 10.98
C LEU A 226 25.03 0.47 12.19
N GLN A 227 24.95 -0.30 13.27
CA GLN A 227 25.67 -0.01 14.51
C GLN A 227 27.15 -0.34 14.40
N GLN A 228 27.48 -1.51 13.84
CA GLN A 228 28.86 -1.99 13.79
C GLN A 228 29.09 -2.95 12.63
N THR A 229 30.33 -2.98 12.16
CA THR A 229 30.83 -3.94 11.17
C THR A 229 31.98 -4.72 11.77
N VAL A 230 31.97 -6.04 11.62
CA VAL A 230 33.07 -6.92 12.05
C VAL A 230 33.49 -7.87 10.94
N GLU A 231 34.76 -8.24 10.91
CA GLU A 231 35.36 -9.03 9.81
C GLU A 231 35.56 -10.51 10.18
N ASP A 232 35.21 -10.92 11.40
CA ASP A 232 35.39 -12.28 11.87
C ASP A 232 34.23 -12.76 12.77
N LYS A 233 34.04 -14.07 12.78
CA LYS A 233 32.92 -14.75 13.45
C LYS A 233 33.05 -14.69 14.96
N GLU A 234 34.25 -14.86 15.50
CA GLU A 234 34.49 -14.83 16.94
C GLU A 234 34.18 -13.45 17.54
N SER A 235 34.57 -12.37 16.85
CA SER A 235 34.25 -11.00 17.25
C SER A 235 32.75 -10.75 17.23
N LEU A 236 32.03 -11.21 16.21
CA LEU A 236 30.57 -11.13 16.18
C LEU A 236 29.97 -11.81 17.41
N ILE A 237 30.33 -13.07 17.67
CA ILE A 237 29.80 -13.83 18.80
C ILE A 237 30.10 -13.12 20.12
N ARG A 238 31.32 -12.59 20.29
CA ARG A 238 31.69 -11.83 21.50
C ARG A 238 30.79 -10.63 21.71
N ILE A 239 30.54 -9.82 20.67
CA ILE A 239 29.66 -8.65 20.74
C ILE A 239 28.24 -9.07 21.13
N LEU A 240 27.70 -10.10 20.48
CA LEU A 240 26.33 -10.58 20.70
C LEU A 240 26.11 -11.25 22.06
N THR A 241 27.18 -11.77 22.68
CA THR A 241 27.09 -12.52 23.95
C THR A 241 27.49 -11.71 25.17
N HIS A 242 28.43 -10.77 25.03
CA HIS A 242 29.00 -10.03 26.15
C HIS A 242 28.56 -8.57 26.21
N GLY A 243 27.86 -8.06 25.18
CA GLY A 243 27.21 -6.76 25.15
C GLY A 243 28.09 -5.65 25.72
N ASP A 244 28.89 -4.99 24.87
CA ASP A 244 29.51 -3.72 25.26
C ASP A 244 28.38 -2.72 25.54
N ARG A 245 27.96 -2.67 26.81
CA ARG A 245 27.26 -1.55 27.42
C ARG A 245 28.26 -0.40 27.46
N GLN A 246 28.36 0.36 26.38
CA GLN A 246 28.87 1.73 26.41
C GLN A 246 27.80 2.67 25.89
#